data_AF-A0A6N7HIC6-F1
#
_entry.id   AF-A0A6N7HIC6-F1
#
_cell.length_a   1.000
_cell.length_b   1.000
_cell.length_c   1.000
_cell.angle_alpha   90.00
_cell.angle_beta   90.00
_cell.angle_gamma   90.00
#
_symmetry.space_group_name_H-M   'P 1'
#
loop_
_entity.id
_entity.type
_entity.pdbx_description
1 polymer ?
#
loop_
_entity_poly.entity_id
_entity_poly.type
_entity_poly.pdbx_seq_one_letter_code
_entity_poly.pdbx_strand_id
1 'polypeptide(L)'
;MRWLKVPGRWRRPRGTGLSWPVVNAAFLDHATTMLPEEPEPVSALGIDETRRGKPRFTLNTETGVFEQVTDRWHTGFVDLTGDQGLLGQAEGRSSGEAGSWL
;
A
#
# COMPACT_ATOMS: atom_id res chain seq x y z
N MET A 1 24.44 -9.23 0.00
CA MET A 1 23.17 -9.99 -0.08
C MET A 1 22.69 -10.00 -1.52
N ARG A 2 22.73 -11.16 -2.18
CA ARG A 2 22.41 -11.33 -3.61
C ARG A 2 20.97 -11.82 -3.73
N TRP A 3 20.10 -11.00 -4.33
CA TRP A 3 18.72 -11.38 -4.62
C TRP A 3 18.71 -12.35 -5.80
N LEU A 4 18.42 -13.64 -5.58
CA LEU A 4 18.05 -14.54 -6.66
C LEU A 4 16.55 -14.38 -6.94
N LYS A 5 16.24 -13.84 -8.12
CA LYS A 5 14.89 -13.86 -8.71
C LYS A 5 14.62 -15.29 -9.18
N VAL A 6 13.84 -16.05 -8.41
CA VAL A 6 13.31 -17.35 -8.86
C VAL A 6 11.92 -17.08 -9.46
N PRO A 7 11.69 -17.32 -10.76
CA PRO A 7 10.36 -17.15 -11.34
C PRO A 7 9.40 -18.22 -10.81
N GLY A 8 8.15 -17.84 -10.51
CA GLY A 8 7.06 -18.80 -10.34
C GLY A 8 6.91 -19.48 -8.98
N ARG A 9 7.64 -19.08 -7.92
CA ARG A 9 7.49 -19.67 -6.58
C ARG A 9 7.13 -18.62 -5.55
N TRP A 10 5.84 -18.55 -5.18
CA TRP A 10 5.39 -17.83 -4.00
C TRP A 10 6.16 -18.35 -2.78
N ARG A 11 6.89 -17.47 -2.09
CA ARG A 11 7.62 -17.85 -0.87
C ARG A 11 6.58 -18.26 0.17
N ARG A 12 6.69 -19.50 0.67
CA ARG A 12 5.98 -19.92 1.88
C ARG A 12 6.51 -19.05 3.05
N PRO A 13 5.65 -18.47 3.90
CA PRO A 13 6.07 -17.93 5.18
C PRO A 13 6.80 -19.05 5.93
N ARG A 14 8.01 -18.76 6.42
CA ARG A 14 8.77 -19.73 7.22
C ARG A 14 8.09 -19.80 8.59
N GLY A 15 7.41 -20.91 8.88
CA GLY A 15 6.83 -21.18 10.20
C GLY A 15 5.61 -22.11 10.17
N THR A 16 4.67 -21.89 9.25
CA THR A 16 3.35 -22.56 9.27
C THR A 16 3.10 -23.51 8.09
N GLY A 17 3.96 -23.52 7.07
CA GLY A 17 3.80 -24.36 5.87
C GLY A 17 2.72 -23.90 4.89
N LEU A 18 1.88 -22.94 5.26
CA LEU A 18 0.86 -22.31 4.42
C LEU A 18 1.50 -21.38 3.38
N SER A 19 0.78 -21.05 2.31
CA SER A 19 1.22 -20.02 1.35
C SER A 19 0.54 -18.68 1.68
N TRP A 20 1.14 -17.57 1.22
CA TRP A 20 0.54 -16.25 1.42
C TRP A 20 -0.91 -16.15 0.89
N PRO A 21 -1.26 -16.65 -0.31
CA PRO A 21 -2.64 -16.58 -0.78
C PRO A 21 -3.66 -17.24 0.16
N VAL A 22 -3.29 -18.37 0.79
CA VAL A 22 -4.17 -19.06 1.76
C VAL A 22 -4.36 -18.22 3.03
N VAL A 23 -3.26 -17.67 3.56
CA VAL A 23 -3.30 -16.81 4.76
C VAL A 23 -4.10 -15.53 4.48
N ASN A 24 -3.88 -14.90 3.33
CA ASN A 24 -4.56 -13.66 2.95
C ASN A 24 -6.06 -13.88 2.74
N ALA A 25 -6.47 -14.98 2.12
CA ALA A 25 -7.89 -15.31 1.96
C ALA A 25 -8.58 -15.45 3.31
N ALA A 26 -8.02 -16.24 4.23
CA ALA A 26 -8.56 -16.40 5.57
C ALA A 26 -8.58 -15.09 6.37
N PHE A 27 -7.57 -14.24 6.20
CA PHE A 27 -7.54 -12.90 6.79
C PHE A 27 -8.65 -12.01 6.26
N LEU A 28 -8.86 -11.97 4.94
CA LEU A 28 -9.91 -11.19 4.30
C LEU A 28 -11.30 -11.64 4.75
N ASP A 29 -11.56 -12.96 4.79
CA ASP A 29 -12.83 -13.50 5.27
C ASP A 29 -13.12 -13.03 6.70
N HIS A 30 -12.11 -13.11 7.58
CA HIS A 30 -12.27 -12.67 8.96
C HIS A 30 -12.45 -11.15 9.08
N ALA A 31 -11.65 -10.36 8.38
CA ALA A 31 -11.75 -8.90 8.38
C ALA A 31 -13.12 -8.44 7.87
N THR A 32 -13.67 -9.09 6.85
CA THR A 32 -15.00 -8.78 6.29
C THR A 32 -16.12 -8.96 7.32
N THR A 33 -15.97 -9.89 8.27
CA THR A 33 -16.95 -10.05 9.35
C THR A 33 -16.84 -9.02 10.47
N MET A 34 -15.71 -8.33 10.59
CA MET A 34 -15.46 -7.36 11.67
C MET A 34 -15.61 -5.91 11.24
N LEU A 35 -15.19 -5.60 10.02
CA LEU A 35 -15.14 -4.24 9.53
C LEU A 35 -16.52 -3.78 9.05
N PRO A 36 -16.91 -2.52 9.33
CA PRO A 36 -18.10 -1.95 8.72
C PRO A 36 -17.91 -1.82 7.20
N GLU A 37 -19.02 -1.73 6.47
CA GLU A 37 -18.99 -1.51 5.01
C GLU A 37 -18.33 -0.17 4.66
N GLU A 38 -18.57 0.86 5.46
CA GLU A 38 -18.00 2.21 5.33
C GLU A 38 -17.49 2.69 6.70
N PRO A 39 -16.32 3.36 6.78
CA PRO A 39 -15.89 4.02 8.01
C PRO A 39 -16.82 5.17 8.41
N GLU A 40 -16.90 5.43 9.72
CA GLU A 40 -17.59 6.61 10.23
C GLU A 40 -16.78 7.88 9.94
N PRO A 41 -17.45 9.05 9.81
CA PRO A 41 -16.75 10.32 9.62
C PRO A 41 -15.73 10.61 10.72
N VAL A 42 -14.55 11.10 10.34
CA VAL A 42 -13.47 11.49 11.28
C VAL A 42 -13.36 13.00 11.42
N SER A 43 -13.05 13.46 12.64
CA SER A 43 -12.78 14.88 12.91
C SER A 43 -11.34 15.30 12.60
N ALA A 44 -10.40 14.35 12.63
CA ALA A 44 -8.99 14.57 12.28
C ALA A 44 -8.45 13.37 11.48
N LEU A 45 -8.15 13.61 10.21
CA LEU A 45 -7.58 12.62 9.31
C LEU A 45 -6.05 12.70 9.32
N GLY A 46 -5.39 11.63 9.75
CA GLY A 46 -3.96 11.44 9.56
C GLY A 46 -3.65 10.89 8.17
N ILE A 47 -2.67 11.48 7.48
CA ILE A 47 -2.16 11.01 6.20
C ILE A 47 -0.66 10.76 6.36
N ASP A 48 -0.24 9.52 6.14
CA ASP A 48 1.18 9.15 6.14
C ASP A 48 1.56 8.52 4.81
N GLU A 49 2.76 8.82 4.31
CA GLU A 49 3.28 8.28 3.06
C GLU A 49 4.56 7.48 3.30
N THR A 50 4.60 6.26 2.76
CA THR A 50 5.83 5.45 2.76
C THR A 50 6.28 5.16 1.33
N ARG A 51 7.58 5.38 1.08
CA ARG A 51 8.21 5.04 -0.21
C ARG A 51 8.59 3.55 -0.27
N ARG A 52 7.99 2.81 -1.20
CA ARG A 52 8.40 1.43 -1.52
C ARG A 52 9.55 1.39 -2.52
N GLY A 53 10.77 1.13 -2.04
CA GLY A 53 11.94 0.85 -2.88
C GLY A 53 12.64 2.11 -3.42
N LYS A 54 13.62 1.93 -4.33
CA LYS A 54 14.41 3.03 -4.92
C LYS A 54 13.72 3.64 -6.15
N PRO A 55 13.87 4.96 -6.40
CA PRO A 55 13.38 5.61 -7.61
C PRO A 55 13.93 4.94 -8.86
N ARG A 56 13.06 4.78 -9.86
CA ARG A 56 13.45 4.41 -11.22
C ARG A 56 12.97 5.52 -12.14
N PHE A 57 13.87 5.98 -12.99
CA PHE A 57 13.62 7.02 -13.96
C PHE A 57 13.91 6.49 -15.34
N THR A 58 13.14 6.91 -16.33
CA THR A 58 13.45 6.73 -17.75
C THR A 58 13.53 8.10 -18.41
N LEU A 59 14.38 8.24 -19.42
CA LEU A 59 14.37 9.43 -20.26
C LEU A 59 13.15 9.36 -21.17
N ASN A 60 12.27 10.37 -21.10
CA ASN A 60 11.26 10.60 -22.13
C ASN A 60 11.99 11.18 -23.35
N THR A 61 12.01 10.43 -24.45
CA THR A 61 12.73 10.80 -25.68
C THR A 61 12.09 11.94 -26.45
N GLU A 62 10.81 12.24 -26.20
CA GLU A 62 10.09 13.34 -26.85
C GLU A 62 10.33 14.67 -26.13
N THR A 63 10.37 14.64 -24.79
CA THR A 63 10.54 15.85 -23.97
C THR A 63 11.98 16.09 -23.52
N GLY A 64 12.84 15.07 -23.57
CA GLY A 64 14.20 15.11 -23.05
C GLY A 64 14.30 15.11 -21.52
N VAL A 65 13.18 14.86 -20.82
CA VAL A 65 13.10 14.91 -19.34
C VAL A 65 13.13 13.50 -18.77
N PHE A 66 13.80 13.31 -17.63
CA PHE A 66 13.71 12.05 -16.87
C PHE A 66 12.39 11.98 -16.10
N GLU A 67 11.57 10.99 -16.43
CA GLU A 67 10.28 10.74 -15.79
C GLU A 67 10.37 9.52 -14.87
N GLN A 68 9.69 9.59 -13.73
CA GLN A 68 9.63 8.47 -12.81
C GLN A 68 8.72 7.37 -13.38
N VAL A 69 9.27 6.20 -13.67
CA VAL A 69 8.56 5.07 -14.31
C VAL A 69 7.95 4.07 -13.33
N THR A 70 8.13 4.30 -12.04
CA THR A 70 7.57 3.41 -11.03
C THR A 70 7.03 4.25 -9.92
N ASP A 71 5.73 4.16 -9.76
CA ASP A 71 5.07 4.69 -8.60
C ASP A 71 5.48 3.90 -7.36
N ARG A 72 5.74 4.62 -6.28
CA ARG A 72 6.32 4.06 -5.05
C ARG A 72 5.62 4.54 -3.81
N TRP A 73 4.60 5.36 -3.97
CA TRP A 73 3.89 5.87 -2.83
C TRP A 73 2.87 4.86 -2.36
N HIS A 74 2.93 4.56 -1.06
CA HIS A 74 1.88 3.90 -0.35
C HIS A 74 1.41 4.90 0.70
N THR A 75 0.24 5.47 0.49
CA THR A 75 -0.33 6.47 1.40
C THR A 75 -1.41 5.80 2.25
N GLY A 76 -1.29 5.94 3.56
CA GLY A 76 -2.27 5.45 4.53
C GLY A 76 -3.12 6.59 5.09
N PHE A 77 -4.38 6.27 5.38
CA PHE A 77 -5.35 7.16 6.01
C PHE A 77 -5.71 6.59 7.38
N VAL A 78 -5.59 7.39 8.43
CA VAL A 78 -5.85 6.97 9.81
C VAL A 78 -6.78 7.95 10.52
N ASP A 79 -7.70 7.42 11.32
CA ASP A 79 -8.41 8.23 12.31
C ASP A 79 -7.42 8.63 13.41
N LEU A 80 -7.01 9.89 13.44
CA LEU A 80 -5.94 10.35 14.31
C LEU A 80 -6.40 10.51 15.77
N THR A 81 -7.70 10.75 15.97
CA THR A 81 -8.26 11.13 17.28
C THR A 81 -9.33 10.19 17.80
N GLY A 82 -9.94 9.38 16.92
CA GLY A 82 -10.90 8.35 17.29
C GLY A 82 -10.31 6.94 17.26
N ASP A 83 -11.20 5.96 17.35
CA ASP A 83 -10.84 4.55 17.61
C ASP A 83 -10.93 3.66 16.35
N GLN A 84 -11.20 4.24 15.18
CA GLN A 84 -11.38 3.47 13.93
C GLN A 84 -10.06 2.90 13.38
N GLY A 85 -8.93 3.53 13.71
CA GLY A 85 -7.62 3.09 13.24
C GLY A 85 -7.39 3.38 11.75
N LEU A 86 -6.83 2.41 11.01
CA LEU A 86 -6.50 2.56 9.58
C LEU A 86 -7.78 2.48 8.73
N LEU A 87 -8.11 3.57 8.06
CA LEU A 87 -9.32 3.73 7.25
C LEU A 87 -9.12 3.22 5.82
N GLY A 88 -7.90 3.28 5.31
CA GLY A 88 -7.62 2.87 3.94
C GLY A 88 -6.20 3.14 3.50
N GLN A 89 -5.88 2.67 2.30
CA GLN A 89 -4.57 2.90 1.68
C GLN A 89 -4.72 3.19 0.19
N ALA A 90 -4.00 4.19 -0.30
CA ALA A 90 -3.88 4.51 -1.72
C ALA A 90 -2.47 4.13 -2.20
N GLU A 91 -2.41 3.29 -3.22
CA GLU A 91 -1.18 3.08 -3.97
C GLU A 91 -1.02 4.17 -5.00
N GLY A 92 0.22 4.58 -5.19
CA GLY A 92 0.64 5.46 -6.23
C GLY A 92 0.25 6.93 -6.08
N ARG A 93 0.11 7.37 -4.84
CA ARG A 93 -0.26 8.75 -4.52
C ARG A 93 0.60 9.24 -3.39
N SER A 94 1.24 10.37 -3.57
CA SER A 94 1.85 11.10 -2.46
C SER A 94 0.75 11.63 -1.52
N SER A 95 1.14 11.94 -0.29
CA SER A 95 0.28 12.59 0.71
C SER A 95 -0.28 13.93 0.20
N GLY A 96 0.50 14.70 -0.57
CA GLY A 96 0.03 15.95 -1.18
C GLY A 96 -1.04 15.73 -2.27
N GLU A 97 -0.90 14.69 -3.08
CA GLU A 97 -1.91 14.31 -4.07
C GLU A 97 -3.17 13.71 -3.43
N ALA A 98 -3.01 12.97 -2.34
CA ALA A 98 -4.13 12.46 -1.57
C ALA A 98 -4.88 13.58 -0.85
N GLY A 99 -4.16 14.56 -0.29
CA GLY A 99 -4.73 15.71 0.38
C GLY A 99 -5.54 16.62 -0.54
N SER A 100 -5.29 16.62 -1.85
CA SER A 100 -6.09 17.41 -2.80
C SER A 100 -7.48 16.81 -3.10
N TRP A 101 -7.80 15.63 -2.56
CA TRP A 101 -9.13 15.02 -2.66
C TRP A 101 -10.12 15.55 -1.61
N LEU A 102 -9.61 16.24 -0.58
CA LEU A 102 -10.35 16.79 0.54
C LEU A 102 -10.63 18.28 0.33
#